data_AF-A0A6P5T5Y1-F1
#
_entry.id   AF-A0A6P5T5Y1-F1
#
_cell.length_a   1.000
_cell.length_b   1.000
_cell.length_c   1.000
_cell.angle_alpha   90.00
_cell.angle_beta   90.00
_cell.angle_gamma   90.00
#
_symmetry.space_group_name_H-M   'P 1'
#
loop_
_entity.id
_entity.type
_entity.pdbx_description
1 polymer ?
#
loop_
_entity_poly.entity_id
_entity_poly.type
_entity_poly.pdbx_seq_one_letter_code
_entity_poly.pdbx_strand_id
1 'polypeptide(L)'
;MYAGYFPNKPTIARTNMPTEDPSEEFFKNFLKKPEMALLMCFPSQIQATKVMAVLDVLSNHSPDEEYLGENLESSWAENPVINAAFERFNGNLKRLEGIIDERNTNLKLKNRVGAGVVPYELLKPFSTPGVTGMGVPNSISI
;
A
#
# COMPACT_ATOMS: atom_id res chain seq x y z
N MET A 1 0.90 -4.84 -0.21
CA MET A 1 -0.21 -5.15 -1.15
C MET A 1 0.09 -4.82 -2.61
N TYR A 2 0.25 -3.54 -3.02
CA TYR A 2 0.38 -3.17 -4.45
C TYR A 2 1.65 -3.66 -5.17
N ALA A 3 2.77 -3.77 -4.46
CA ALA A 3 4.05 -4.18 -5.03
C ALA A 3 4.36 -5.68 -4.86
N GLY A 4 3.42 -6.45 -4.29
CA GLY A 4 3.57 -7.91 -4.15
C GLY A 4 3.55 -8.64 -5.50
N TYR A 5 2.97 -8.02 -6.53
CA TYR A 5 3.13 -8.45 -7.91
C TYR A 5 4.14 -7.52 -8.60
N PHE A 6 5.40 -7.98 -8.71
CA PHE A 6 6.50 -7.13 -9.18
C PHE A 6 6.27 -6.43 -10.53
N PRO A 7 5.54 -7.00 -11.53
CA PRO A 7 5.29 -6.29 -12.79
C PRO A 7 4.40 -5.07 -12.63
N ASN A 8 3.60 -5.00 -11.56
CA ASN A 8 2.79 -3.82 -11.24
C ASN A 8 3.65 -2.64 -10.76
N LYS A 9 4.81 -2.92 -10.14
CA LYS A 9 5.71 -1.88 -9.61
C LYS A 9 7.18 -2.30 -9.75
N PRO A 10 7.71 -2.40 -10.99
CA PRO A 10 9.11 -2.75 -11.21
C PRO A 10 10.01 -1.65 -10.66
N THR A 11 11.04 -2.02 -9.91
CA THR A 11 11.94 -1.06 -9.26
C THR A 11 13.13 -0.63 -10.12
N ILE A 12 13.45 -1.42 -11.15
CA ILE A 12 14.52 -1.13 -12.11
C ILE A 12 14.11 -1.59 -13.52
N ALA A 13 14.75 -1.01 -14.52
CA ALA A 13 14.79 -1.52 -15.89
C ALA A 13 16.22 -1.99 -16.21
N ARG A 14 16.37 -3.21 -16.73
CA ARG A 14 17.66 -3.85 -17.06
C ARG A 14 18.07 -3.69 -18.53
N THR A 15 17.17 -3.17 -19.37
CA THR A 15 17.42 -2.97 -20.79
C THR A 15 17.14 -1.51 -21.17
N ASN A 16 17.78 -1.04 -22.23
CA ASN A 16 17.44 0.24 -22.83
C ASN A 16 16.03 0.21 -23.44
N MET A 17 15.49 1.39 -23.70
CA MET A 17 14.25 1.51 -24.47
C MET A 17 14.43 0.91 -25.87
N PRO A 18 13.52 0.05 -26.33
CA PRO A 18 13.51 -0.41 -27.72
C PRO A 18 13.43 0.78 -28.68
N THR A 19 14.15 0.69 -29.79
CA THR A 19 14.13 1.67 -30.89
C THR A 19 13.26 1.18 -32.04
N GLU A 20 12.95 2.07 -32.98
CA GLU A 20 12.22 1.73 -34.22
C GLU A 20 13.01 0.79 -35.14
N ASP A 21 14.34 0.74 -34.97
CA ASP A 21 15.26 -0.15 -35.68
C ASP A 21 15.81 -1.26 -34.75
N PRO A 22 15.02 -2.28 -34.37
CA PRO A 22 15.50 -3.37 -33.53
C PRO A 22 16.45 -4.30 -34.30
N SER A 23 17.29 -5.04 -33.57
CA SER A 23 18.02 -6.14 -34.20
C SER A 23 17.05 -7.21 -34.71
N GLU A 24 17.39 -7.87 -35.82
CA GLU A 24 16.55 -8.91 -36.42
C GLU A 24 16.28 -10.06 -35.44
N GLU A 25 17.28 -10.40 -34.60
CA GLU A 25 17.14 -11.40 -33.54
C GLU A 25 16.13 -10.99 -32.49
N PHE A 26 16.22 -9.75 -31.98
CA PHE A 26 15.27 -9.25 -31.00
C PHE A 26 13.85 -9.23 -31.57
N PHE A 27 13.69 -8.77 -32.81
CA PHE A 27 12.38 -8.69 -33.47
C PHE A 27 11.76 -10.09 -33.67
N LYS A 28 12.53 -11.06 -34.15
CA LYS A 28 12.09 -12.47 -34.27
C LYS A 28 11.67 -13.05 -32.91
N ASN A 29 12.45 -12.80 -31.87
CA ASN A 29 12.14 -13.27 -30.51
C ASN A 29 10.89 -12.59 -29.95
N PHE A 30 10.74 -11.28 -30.15
CA PHE A 30 9.57 -10.51 -29.73
C PHE A 30 8.29 -11.01 -30.41
N LEU A 31 8.31 -11.26 -31.72
CA LEU A 31 7.16 -11.81 -32.43
C LEU A 31 6.75 -13.20 -31.93
N LYS A 32 7.72 -14.01 -31.47
CA LYS A 32 7.46 -15.36 -30.95
C LYS A 32 7.01 -15.36 -29.50
N LYS A 33 7.57 -14.48 -28.67
CA LYS A 33 7.37 -14.39 -27.21
C LYS A 33 7.47 -12.94 -26.73
N PRO A 34 6.46 -12.10 -26.96
CA PRO A 34 6.52 -10.67 -26.64
C PRO A 34 6.69 -10.41 -25.14
N GLU A 35 6.15 -11.29 -24.28
CA GLU A 35 6.30 -11.22 -22.82
C GLU A 35 7.76 -11.28 -22.37
N MET A 36 8.63 -11.94 -23.14
CA MET A 36 10.06 -12.02 -22.83
C MET A 36 10.75 -10.67 -22.93
N ALA A 37 10.31 -9.78 -23.82
CA ALA A 37 10.88 -8.44 -23.89
C ALA A 37 10.63 -7.65 -22.59
N LEU A 38 9.42 -7.77 -22.02
CA LEU A 38 9.10 -7.16 -20.72
C LEU A 38 9.85 -7.83 -19.57
N LEU A 39 9.92 -9.17 -19.53
CA LEU A 39 10.65 -9.88 -18.47
C LEU A 39 12.16 -9.61 -18.50
N MET A 40 12.74 -9.38 -19.69
CA MET A 40 14.13 -8.96 -19.82
C MET A 40 14.35 -7.54 -19.31
N CYS A 41 13.39 -6.63 -19.53
CA CYS A 41 13.42 -5.27 -19.01
C CYS A 41 13.22 -5.23 -17.49
N PHE A 42 12.23 -5.93 -16.95
CA PHE A 42 11.92 -5.95 -15.52
C PHE A 42 13.05 -6.51 -14.65
N PRO A 43 13.03 -6.29 -13.31
CA PRO A 43 14.01 -6.88 -12.40
C PRO A 43 14.13 -8.39 -12.61
N SER A 44 15.34 -8.94 -12.42
CA SER A 44 15.50 -10.40 -12.39
C SER A 44 14.70 -10.99 -11.22
N GLN A 45 14.43 -12.30 -11.27
CA GLN A 45 13.67 -12.98 -10.20
C GLN A 45 14.29 -12.73 -8.82
N ILE A 46 15.62 -12.83 -8.70
CA ILE A 46 16.33 -12.59 -7.44
C ILE A 46 16.17 -11.13 -6.96
N GLN A 47 16.23 -10.15 -7.88
CA GLN A 47 16.05 -8.74 -7.53
C GLN A 47 14.61 -8.45 -7.09
N ALA A 48 13.62 -8.98 -7.83
CA ALA A 48 12.21 -8.84 -7.49
C ALA A 48 11.91 -9.45 -6.12
N THR A 49 12.36 -10.68 -5.85
CA THR A 49 12.13 -11.35 -4.56
C THR A 49 12.76 -10.59 -3.39
N LYS A 50 13.97 -10.04 -3.56
CA LYS A 50 14.60 -9.20 -2.52
C LYS A 50 13.77 -7.98 -2.18
N VAL A 51 13.30 -7.24 -3.20
CA VAL A 51 12.44 -6.07 -2.99
C VAL A 51 11.12 -6.47 -2.36
N MET A 52 10.49 -7.54 -2.81
CA MET A 52 9.23 -8.03 -2.25
C MET A 52 9.36 -8.37 -0.76
N ALA A 53 10.45 -9.04 -0.35
CA ALA A 53 10.71 -9.36 1.04
C ALA A 53 10.91 -8.09 1.89
N VAL A 54 11.64 -7.09 1.39
CA VAL A 54 11.80 -5.79 2.07
C VAL A 54 10.46 -5.09 2.22
N LEU A 55 9.67 -5.01 1.15
CA LEU A 55 8.36 -4.35 1.19
C LEU A 55 7.35 -5.07 2.08
N ASP A 56 7.44 -6.40 2.21
CA ASP A 56 6.61 -7.16 3.12
C ASP A 56 6.88 -6.76 4.58
N VAL A 57 8.15 -6.68 4.98
CA VAL A 57 8.56 -6.21 6.31
C VAL A 57 8.13 -4.77 6.55
N LEU A 58 8.38 -3.86 5.60
CA LEU A 58 8.03 -2.45 5.74
C LEU A 58 6.52 -2.17 5.70
N SER A 59 5.70 -3.13 5.24
CA SER A 59 4.24 -3.00 5.19
C SER A 59 3.54 -3.67 6.38
N ASN A 60 4.30 -4.18 7.34
CA ASN A 60 3.78 -5.02 8.42
C ASN A 60 3.65 -4.20 9.71
N HIS A 61 2.44 -4.14 10.25
CA HIS A 61 2.18 -3.50 11.53
C HIS A 61 2.60 -4.40 12.69
N SER A 62 3.40 -3.85 13.61
CA SER A 62 3.80 -4.53 14.84
C SER A 62 2.59 -4.90 15.71
N PRO A 63 2.62 -6.02 16.45
CA PRO A 63 1.66 -6.30 17.52
C PRO A 63 1.54 -5.20 18.58
N ASP A 64 2.61 -4.45 18.77
CA ASP A 64 2.73 -3.38 19.77
C ASP A 64 2.56 -1.97 19.15
N GLU A 65 2.04 -1.88 17.92
CA GLU A 65 1.85 -0.59 17.23
C GLU A 65 0.79 0.27 17.93
N GLU A 66 1.02 1.58 17.98
CA GLU A 66 0.06 2.55 18.52
C GLU A 66 -0.52 3.40 17.40
N TYR A 67 -1.83 3.26 17.20
CA TYR A 67 -2.54 3.95 16.14
C TYR A 67 -3.01 5.35 16.55
N LEU A 68 -3.21 6.19 15.54
CA LEU A 68 -3.65 7.56 15.70
C LEU A 68 -4.95 7.62 16.49
N GLY A 69 -4.87 8.27 17.66
CA GLY A 69 -6.03 8.51 18.53
C GLY A 69 -6.66 7.25 19.10
N GLU A 70 -5.97 6.10 19.10
CA GLU A 70 -6.47 4.85 19.70
C GLU A 70 -6.30 4.84 21.22
N ASN A 71 -5.06 5.02 21.68
CA ASN A 71 -4.69 4.94 23.10
C ASN A 71 -4.51 6.33 23.69
N LEU A 72 -5.16 6.59 24.82
CA LEU A 72 -5.01 7.81 25.60
C LEU A 72 -3.84 7.65 26.58
N GLU A 73 -2.89 8.57 26.53
CA GLU A 73 -1.82 8.66 27.52
C GLU A 73 -2.40 8.88 28.93
N SER A 74 -1.91 8.12 29.91
CA SER A 74 -2.50 8.10 31.27
C SER A 74 -2.45 9.49 31.93
N SER A 75 -1.35 10.22 31.74
CA SER A 75 -1.22 11.59 32.27
C SER A 75 -2.21 12.58 31.63
N TRP A 76 -2.68 12.32 30.41
CA TRP A 76 -3.68 13.15 29.74
C TRP A 76 -5.09 12.87 30.25
N ALA A 77 -5.36 11.62 30.63
CA ALA A 77 -6.64 11.20 31.19
C ALA A 77 -6.95 11.89 32.53
N GLU A 78 -5.92 12.19 33.33
CA GLU A 78 -6.05 12.89 34.61
C GLU A 78 -6.51 14.34 34.46
N ASN A 79 -6.28 14.97 33.29
CA ASN A 79 -6.75 16.31 33.00
C ASN A 79 -8.11 16.25 32.28
N PRO A 80 -9.23 16.69 32.91
CA PRO A 80 -10.56 16.56 32.32
C PRO A 80 -10.71 17.26 30.95
N VAL A 81 -9.99 18.36 30.74
CA VAL A 81 -10.05 19.13 29.50
C VAL A 81 -9.34 18.39 28.37
N ILE A 82 -8.16 17.82 28.65
CA ILE A 82 -7.39 17.06 27.66
C ILE A 82 -8.12 15.76 27.33
N ASN A 83 -8.59 15.04 28.34
CA ASN A 83 -9.38 13.82 28.17
C ASN A 83 -10.61 14.05 27.28
N ALA A 84 -11.42 15.08 27.58
CA ALA A 84 -12.58 15.42 26.75
C ALA A 84 -12.21 15.83 25.32
N ALA A 85 -11.04 16.45 25.11
CA ALA A 85 -10.55 16.76 23.76
C ALA A 85 -10.11 15.49 23.00
N PHE A 86 -9.44 14.55 23.67
CA PHE A 86 -9.04 13.29 23.08
C PHE A 86 -10.24 12.41 22.71
N GLU A 87 -11.25 12.32 23.58
CA GLU A 87 -12.49 11.59 23.27
C GLU A 87 -13.20 12.13 22.02
N ARG A 88 -13.26 13.46 21.87
CA ARG A 88 -13.77 14.09 20.64
C ARG A 88 -12.91 13.76 19.42
N PHE A 89 -11.60 13.67 19.58
CA PHE A 89 -10.68 13.30 18.51
C PHE A 89 -10.88 11.85 18.07
N ASN A 90 -10.85 10.89 19.01
CA ASN A 90 -11.12 9.47 18.77
C ASN A 90 -12.50 9.26 18.10
N GLY A 91 -13.56 9.91 18.62
CA GLY A 91 -14.89 9.84 18.03
C GLY A 91 -14.95 10.35 16.59
N ASN A 92 -14.20 11.41 16.26
CA ASN A 92 -14.10 11.89 14.88
C ASN A 92 -13.35 10.92 13.95
N LEU A 93 -12.32 10.22 14.45
CA LEU A 93 -11.60 9.21 13.68
C LEU A 93 -12.47 8.00 13.39
N LYS A 94 -13.23 7.49 14.38
CA LYS A 94 -14.23 6.43 14.16
C LYS A 94 -15.29 6.83 13.13
N ARG A 95 -15.74 8.09 13.16
CA ARG A 95 -16.65 8.62 12.13
C ARG A 95 -15.99 8.69 10.75
N LEU A 96 -14.73 9.10 10.67
CA LEU A 96 -13.96 9.12 9.42
C LEU A 96 -13.83 7.71 8.83
N GLU A 97 -13.58 6.71 9.66
CA GLU A 97 -13.52 5.31 9.25
C GLU A 97 -14.81 4.87 8.53
N GLY A 98 -15.98 5.15 9.12
CA GLY A 98 -17.27 4.88 8.49
C GLY A 98 -17.48 5.61 7.16
N ILE A 99 -16.98 6.85 7.04
CA ILE A 99 -17.01 7.62 5.77
C ILE A 99 -16.14 6.93 4.70
N ILE A 100 -14.99 6.37 5.09
CA ILE A 100 -14.11 5.63 4.16
C ILE A 100 -14.84 4.37 3.67
N ASP A 101 -15.49 3.63 4.56
CA ASP A 101 -16.25 2.43 4.22
C ASP A 101 -17.43 2.75 3.27
N GLU A 102 -18.19 3.81 3.54
CA GLU A 102 -19.25 4.29 2.63
C GLU A 102 -18.68 4.64 1.24
N ARG A 103 -17.55 5.34 1.19
CA ARG A 103 -16.90 5.70 -0.08
C ARG A 103 -16.38 4.48 -0.84
N ASN A 104 -15.93 3.44 -0.15
CA ASN A 104 -15.45 2.20 -0.76
C ASN A 104 -16.59 1.32 -1.31
N THR A 105 -17.84 1.60 -0.96
CA THR A 105 -19.01 0.88 -1.49
C THR A 105 -19.80 1.70 -2.53
N ASN A 106 -19.52 3.00 -2.64
CA ASN A 106 -20.20 3.88 -3.58
C ASN A 106 -19.73 3.68 -5.02
N LEU A 107 -20.55 3.00 -5.84
CA LEU A 107 -20.29 2.70 -7.26
C LEU A 107 -20.05 3.92 -8.16
N LYS A 108 -20.42 5.14 -7.72
CA LYS A 108 -20.08 6.38 -8.43
C LYS A 108 -18.60 6.73 -8.28
N LEU A 109 -17.92 6.26 -7.22
CA LEU A 109 -16.51 6.48 -6.93
C LEU A 109 -15.65 5.36 -7.54
N LYS A 110 -15.59 5.30 -8.88
CA LYS A 110 -14.94 4.23 -9.65
C LYS A 110 -13.46 3.95 -9.32
N ASN A 111 -12.75 4.93 -8.73
CA ASN A 111 -11.36 4.76 -8.30
C ASN A 111 -11.22 3.98 -6.97
N ARG A 112 -12.33 3.60 -6.35
CA ARG A 112 -12.36 2.93 -5.03
C ARG A 112 -13.14 1.61 -5.04
N VAL A 113 -13.91 1.35 -6.11
CA VAL A 113 -14.79 0.20 -6.21
C VAL A 113 -14.93 -0.23 -7.68
N GLY A 114 -14.95 -1.54 -7.92
CA GLY A 114 -15.07 -2.12 -9.24
C GLY A 114 -14.21 -3.38 -9.41
N ALA A 115 -14.34 -4.06 -10.55
CA ALA A 115 -13.54 -5.24 -10.85
C ALA A 115 -12.05 -4.88 -10.92
N GLY A 116 -11.23 -5.58 -10.13
CA GLY A 116 -9.79 -5.33 -10.04
C GLY A 116 -9.40 -4.08 -9.25
N VAL A 117 -10.35 -3.34 -8.66
CA VAL A 117 -10.09 -2.19 -7.81
C VAL A 117 -10.17 -2.63 -6.35
N VAL A 118 -9.05 -2.54 -5.64
CA VAL A 118 -8.99 -2.81 -4.20
C VAL A 118 -9.58 -1.60 -3.45
N PRO A 119 -10.43 -1.81 -2.41
CA PRO A 119 -10.89 -0.74 -1.54
C PRO A 119 -9.71 0.09 -1.00
N TYR A 120 -9.86 1.41 -0.99
CA TYR A 120 -8.80 2.28 -0.49
C TYR A 120 -8.96 2.47 1.02
N GLU A 121 -8.15 1.77 1.79
CA GLU A 121 -8.26 1.71 3.25
C GLU A 121 -7.00 2.23 3.98
N LEU A 122 -5.98 2.67 3.23
CA LEU A 122 -4.70 3.16 3.78
C LEU A 122 -4.82 4.34 4.76
N LEU A 123 -5.98 5.01 4.81
CA LEU A 123 -6.25 6.12 5.72
C LEU A 123 -7.34 5.77 6.76
N LYS A 124 -7.74 4.50 6.89
CA LYS A 124 -8.51 4.07 8.06
C LYS A 124 -7.58 4.19 9.28
N PRO A 125 -8.05 4.82 10.36
CA PRO A 125 -7.17 5.18 11.49
C PRO A 125 -6.60 3.96 12.22
N PHE A 126 -7.39 2.89 12.36
CA PHE A 126 -7.03 1.71 13.15
C PHE A 126 -6.74 0.50 12.27
N SER A 127 -5.97 -0.45 12.79
CA SER A 127 -5.68 -1.73 12.15
C SER A 127 -5.34 -2.80 13.17
N THR A 128 -5.34 -4.05 12.73
CA THR A 128 -4.72 -5.16 13.45
C THR A 128 -3.24 -5.29 13.06
N PRO A 129 -2.45 -6.08 13.81
CA PRO A 129 -1.08 -6.41 13.42
C PRO A 129 -1.02 -7.14 12.07
N GLY A 130 0.12 -7.05 11.36
CA GLY A 130 0.32 -7.68 10.06
C GLY A 130 0.24 -6.72 8.87
N VAL A 131 0.26 -7.28 7.66
CA VAL A 131 0.12 -6.53 6.40
C VAL A 131 -1.36 -6.37 6.04
N THR A 132 -1.99 -5.33 6.56
CA THR A 132 -3.46 -5.16 6.46
C THR A 132 -3.89 -4.21 5.33
N GLY A 133 -3.03 -3.27 4.94
CA GLY A 133 -3.40 -2.22 3.98
C GLY A 133 -4.27 -1.11 4.57
N MET A 134 -4.29 -0.98 5.91
CA MET A 134 -5.01 0.04 6.66
C MET A 134 -4.29 0.33 7.99
N GLY A 135 -4.75 1.33 8.73
CA GLY A 135 -4.14 1.75 9.99
C GLY A 135 -3.16 2.89 9.80
N VAL A 136 -3.27 3.93 10.64
CA VAL A 136 -2.37 5.08 10.63
C VAL A 136 -1.62 5.11 11.96
N PRO A 137 -0.34 4.73 12.00
CA PRO A 137 0.48 4.85 13.21
C PRO A 137 0.61 6.30 13.68
N ASN A 138 0.86 6.50 14.97
CA ASN A 138 1.16 7.82 15.53
C ASN A 138 2.45 8.45 14.98
N SER A 139 3.38 7.63 14.47
CA SER A 139 4.74 8.05 14.11
C SER A 139 5.27 7.31 12.89
N ILE A 140 6.49 7.64 12.45
CA ILE A 140 7.22 6.85 11.46
C ILE A 140 7.92 5.72 12.22
N SER A 141 7.21 4.62 12.42
CA SER A 141 7.66 3.45 13.19
C SER A 141 8.34 2.37 12.34
N ILE A 142 8.35 2.52 11.01
CA ILE A 142 8.98 1.59 10.04
C ILE A 142 9.42 2.32 8.76
#